data_AF-A0A2J6X4R0-F1
#
_entry.id   AF-A0A2J6X4R0-F1
#
_cell.length_a   1.000
_cell.length_b   1.000
_cell.length_c   1.000
_cell.angle_alpha   90.00
_cell.angle_beta   90.00
_cell.angle_gamma   90.00
#
_symmetry.space_group_name_H-M   'P 1'
#
loop_
_entity.id
_entity.type
_entity.pdbx_description
1 polymer ?
#
loop_
_entity_poly.entity_id
_entity_poly.type
_entity_poly.pdbx_seq_one_letter_code
_entity_poly.pdbx_strand_id
1 'polypeptide(L)'
;MTTIRTIERRPLIETGPAPLLLMLHGFGSNERDLFELADLIDDRMHIVSARAPIALPWGGFAWYELSGVPGRLVPDPVGRAQAVELLIQFVSTLPERVGTDPQRTYLFGFSQGAILSLALAWRIPERLAGVIAANGYLDPALAIQPPAPALAQLPILQLHGTYDDVIPVEQARATRDVLAQHALRHRYHEDPVGHSLHPNGLSLLQHWLAEQLDGPPPHGDG
;
A
#
# COMPACT_ATOMS: atom_id res chain seq x y z
N MET A 1 22.55 8.14 -2.02
CA MET A 1 21.13 7.90 -2.32
C MET A 1 20.76 6.55 -1.75
N THR A 2 19.73 6.49 -0.91
CA THR A 2 19.24 5.22 -0.34
C THR A 2 18.50 4.44 -1.42
N THR A 3 19.04 3.31 -1.87
CA THR A 3 18.41 2.49 -2.92
C THR A 3 17.47 1.49 -2.29
N ILE A 4 16.17 1.56 -2.62
CA ILE A 4 15.19 0.53 -2.27
C ILE A 4 15.53 -0.75 -3.05
N ARG A 5 15.68 -1.87 -2.33
CA ARG A 5 15.88 -3.19 -2.93
C ARG A 5 14.53 -3.83 -3.22
N THR A 6 14.46 -4.63 -4.27
CA THR A 6 13.22 -5.28 -4.70
C THR A 6 13.44 -6.76 -5.00
N ILE A 7 12.35 -7.53 -4.88
CA ILE A 7 12.18 -8.81 -5.56
C ILE A 7 10.93 -8.71 -6.44
N GLU A 8 10.86 -9.53 -7.48
CA GLU A 8 9.88 -9.33 -8.54
C GLU A 8 9.32 -10.65 -9.07
N ARG A 9 8.03 -10.63 -9.44
CA ARG A 9 7.37 -11.66 -10.23
C ARG A 9 6.89 -11.01 -11.53
N ARG A 10 7.46 -11.43 -12.66
CA ARG A 10 7.02 -10.99 -13.98
C ARG A 10 5.56 -11.42 -14.24
N PRO A 11 4.81 -10.71 -15.10
CA PRO A 11 3.50 -11.18 -15.57
C PRO A 11 3.62 -12.61 -16.13
N LEU A 12 2.64 -13.47 -15.84
CA LEU A 12 2.55 -14.78 -16.47
C LEU A 12 1.80 -14.72 -17.80
N ILE A 13 1.06 -13.63 -18.04
CA ILE A 13 0.38 -13.32 -19.29
C ILE A 13 0.94 -12.02 -19.84
N GLU A 14 1.64 -12.08 -20.98
CA GLU A 14 2.24 -10.91 -21.63
C GLU A 14 1.35 -10.43 -22.80
N THR A 15 0.62 -9.34 -22.59
CA THR A 15 -0.20 -8.69 -23.63
C THR A 15 0.21 -7.25 -23.92
N GLY A 16 1.38 -6.81 -23.42
CA GLY A 16 1.88 -5.43 -23.51
C GLY A 16 2.54 -4.99 -22.19
N PRO A 17 2.75 -3.68 -21.98
CA PRO A 17 3.19 -3.16 -20.69
C PRO A 17 2.24 -3.60 -19.58
N ALA A 18 2.72 -4.42 -18.66
CA ALA A 18 1.88 -5.02 -17.63
C ALA A 18 1.44 -3.96 -16.59
N PRO A 19 0.24 -4.08 -16.00
CA PRO A 19 -0.10 -3.41 -14.75
C PRO A 19 0.93 -3.74 -13.65
N LEU A 20 1.29 -2.77 -12.82
CA LEU A 20 2.27 -2.93 -11.75
C LEU A 20 1.56 -3.03 -10.39
N LEU A 21 1.91 -4.04 -9.58
CA LEU A 21 1.57 -4.07 -8.15
C LEU A 21 2.83 -3.91 -7.31
N LEU A 22 2.94 -2.81 -6.58
CA LEU A 22 4.01 -2.58 -5.61
C LEU A 22 3.55 -2.99 -4.20
N MET A 23 4.21 -3.99 -3.63
CA MET A 23 3.99 -4.45 -2.27
C MET A 23 4.92 -3.75 -1.26
N LEU A 24 4.35 -3.26 -0.17
CA LEU A 24 5.06 -2.57 0.92
C LEU A 24 4.79 -3.29 2.25
N HIS A 25 5.84 -3.91 2.81
CA HIS A 25 5.74 -4.69 4.05
C HIS A 25 5.63 -3.81 5.32
N GLY A 26 5.24 -4.43 6.43
CA GLY A 26 5.14 -3.81 7.75
C GLY A 26 6.48 -3.69 8.50
N PHE A 27 6.48 -3.05 9.67
CA PHE A 27 7.66 -2.90 10.52
C PHE A 27 8.23 -4.26 10.95
N GLY A 28 9.55 -4.46 10.82
CA GLY A 28 10.22 -5.71 11.23
C GLY A 28 10.10 -6.86 10.23
N SER A 29 9.35 -6.67 9.15
CA SER A 29 9.18 -7.64 8.06
C SER A 29 10.25 -7.41 6.96
N ASN A 30 10.07 -8.00 5.79
CA ASN A 30 10.98 -7.85 4.65
C ASN A 30 10.21 -8.04 3.33
N GLU A 31 10.89 -7.85 2.20
CA GLU A 31 10.29 -7.94 0.87
C GLU A 31 9.75 -9.33 0.50
N ARG A 32 10.16 -10.41 1.21
CA ARG A 32 9.68 -11.76 0.91
C ARG A 32 8.30 -12.06 1.49
N ASP A 33 7.96 -11.49 2.65
CA ASP A 33 6.79 -11.94 3.42
C ASP A 33 5.47 -11.69 2.67
N LEU A 34 5.24 -10.47 2.18
CA LEU A 34 4.06 -10.20 1.31
C LEU A 34 4.18 -10.88 -0.05
N PHE A 35 5.40 -11.10 -0.53
CA PHE A 35 5.66 -11.71 -1.82
C PHE A 35 5.31 -13.21 -1.86
N GLU A 36 5.13 -13.86 -0.70
CA GLU A 36 4.53 -15.20 -0.62
C GLU A 36 3.12 -15.26 -1.24
N LEU A 37 2.42 -14.12 -1.33
CA LEU A 37 1.12 -14.00 -1.99
C LEU A 37 1.22 -13.82 -3.51
N ALA A 38 2.42 -13.61 -4.07
CA ALA A 38 2.58 -13.20 -5.47
C ALA A 38 1.97 -14.19 -6.47
N ASP A 39 2.01 -15.50 -6.19
CA ASP A 39 1.43 -16.55 -7.03
C ASP A 39 -0.11 -16.65 -6.91
N LEU A 40 -0.70 -15.95 -5.94
CA LEU A 40 -2.14 -15.86 -5.74
C LEU A 40 -2.74 -14.58 -6.36
N ILE A 41 -1.90 -13.66 -6.82
CA ILE A 41 -2.33 -12.40 -7.45
C ILE A 41 -2.50 -12.59 -8.96
N ASP A 42 -3.38 -11.79 -9.56
CA ASP A 42 -3.72 -11.82 -10.99
C ASP A 42 -2.49 -11.91 -11.90
N ASP A 43 -2.51 -12.89 -12.79
CA ASP A 43 -1.40 -13.25 -13.68
C ASP A 43 -0.95 -12.15 -14.63
N ARG A 44 -1.81 -11.16 -14.88
CA ARG A 44 -1.49 -10.00 -15.73
C ARG A 44 -0.52 -9.02 -15.06
N MET A 45 -0.40 -9.01 -13.73
CA MET A 45 0.35 -7.96 -13.03
C MET A 45 1.85 -8.25 -12.97
N HIS A 46 2.71 -7.28 -13.23
CA HIS A 46 4.08 -7.34 -12.73
C HIS A 46 4.07 -7.00 -11.24
N ILE A 47 4.55 -7.90 -10.38
CA ILE A 47 4.59 -7.68 -8.94
C ILE A 47 6.01 -7.31 -8.54
N VAL A 48 6.15 -6.19 -7.84
CA VAL A 48 7.40 -5.74 -7.21
C VAL A 48 7.16 -5.69 -5.72
N SER A 49 7.94 -6.41 -4.92
CA SER A 49 7.93 -6.27 -3.47
C SER A 49 9.18 -5.54 -3.01
N ALA A 50 8.98 -4.43 -2.30
CA ALA A 50 10.05 -3.53 -1.90
C ALA A 50 10.49 -3.77 -0.46
N ARG A 51 11.80 -3.78 -0.26
CA ARG A 51 12.43 -3.81 1.06
C ARG A 51 12.60 -2.39 1.58
N ALA A 52 12.11 -2.16 2.79
CA ALA A 52 12.33 -0.90 3.47
C ALA A 52 13.84 -0.66 3.78
N PRO A 53 14.30 0.60 3.82
CA PRO A 53 15.73 0.90 3.84
C PRO A 53 16.42 0.72 5.20
N ILE A 54 15.68 0.73 6.31
CA ILE A 54 16.25 0.67 7.65
C ILE A 54 16.34 -0.79 8.07
N ALA A 55 17.56 -1.32 8.25
CA ALA A 55 17.76 -2.65 8.81
C ALA A 55 17.63 -2.60 10.34
N LEU A 56 16.84 -3.51 10.91
CA LEU A 56 16.64 -3.58 12.36
C LEU A 56 17.68 -4.50 13.02
N PRO A 57 18.12 -4.20 14.26
CA PRO A 57 19.19 -4.96 14.94
C PRO A 57 18.89 -6.45 15.14
N TRP A 58 17.60 -6.81 15.21
CA TRP A 58 17.11 -8.18 15.41
C TRP A 58 16.69 -8.86 14.10
N GLY A 59 17.01 -8.26 12.96
CA GLY A 59 16.56 -8.72 11.65
C GLY A 59 15.27 -8.04 11.19
N GLY A 60 15.01 -8.14 9.88
CA GLY A 60 13.93 -7.42 9.22
C GLY A 60 14.26 -5.96 8.92
N PHE A 61 13.27 -5.26 8.38
CA PHE A 61 13.41 -3.91 7.86
C PHE A 61 12.24 -3.01 8.28
N ALA A 62 12.48 -1.70 8.27
CA ALA A 62 11.49 -0.67 8.56
C ALA A 62 11.61 0.50 7.59
N TRP A 63 10.48 1.12 7.29
CA TRP A 63 10.39 2.34 6.48
C TRP A 63 10.76 3.57 7.31
N TYR A 64 10.37 3.55 8.57
CA TYR A 64 10.71 4.53 9.59
C TYR A 64 10.76 3.85 10.96
N GLU A 65 11.51 4.42 11.88
CA GLU A 65 11.68 3.86 13.22
C GLU A 65 10.42 4.04 14.07
N LEU A 66 10.20 3.09 14.96
CA LEU A 66 9.22 3.16 16.02
C LEU A 66 9.96 3.17 17.36
N SER A 67 9.54 4.03 18.28
CA SER A 67 10.05 4.10 19.65
C SER A 67 8.96 3.71 20.65
N GLY A 68 9.30 3.53 21.92
CA GLY A 68 8.32 3.22 22.97
C GLY A 68 8.28 1.75 23.37
N VAL A 69 7.12 1.29 23.84
CA VAL A 69 6.91 -0.05 24.40
C VAL A 69 5.83 -0.80 23.61
N PRO A 70 5.79 -2.14 23.65
CA PRO A 70 4.71 -2.92 23.04
C PRO A 70 3.33 -2.38 23.46
N GLY A 71 2.42 -2.20 22.50
CA GLY A 71 1.10 -1.57 22.71
C GLY A 71 1.11 -0.04 22.78
N ARG A 72 2.28 0.61 22.76
CA ARG A 72 2.43 2.07 22.72
C ARG A 72 3.66 2.49 21.92
N LEU A 73 3.73 2.00 20.69
CA LEU A 73 4.75 2.40 19.74
C LEU A 73 4.46 3.81 19.20
N VAL A 74 5.49 4.64 19.16
CA VAL A 74 5.44 6.02 18.69
C VAL A 74 6.31 6.14 17.44
N PRO A 75 5.74 6.51 16.29
CA PRO A 75 6.50 6.66 15.06
C PRO A 75 7.44 7.86 15.14
N ASP A 76 8.65 7.71 14.62
CA ASP A 76 9.53 8.86 14.38
C ASP A 76 8.89 9.79 13.33
N PRO A 77 8.47 11.01 13.70
CA PRO A 77 7.78 11.90 12.78
C PRO A 77 8.66 12.30 11.59
N VAL A 78 9.98 12.45 11.79
CA VAL A 78 10.91 12.88 10.74
C VAL A 78 11.15 11.72 9.77
N GLY A 79 11.53 10.56 10.28
CA GLY A 79 11.74 9.35 9.48
C GLY A 79 10.49 8.95 8.70
N ARG A 80 9.30 9.05 9.30
CA ARG A 80 8.04 8.75 8.61
C ARG A 80 7.78 9.69 7.43
N ALA A 81 8.00 11.00 7.59
CA ALA A 81 7.86 11.95 6.48
C ALA A 81 8.90 11.69 5.38
N GLN A 82 10.15 11.39 5.75
CA GLN A 82 11.21 11.02 4.80
C GLN A 82 10.89 9.73 4.03
N ALA A 83 10.27 8.74 4.68
CA ALA A 83 9.83 7.51 4.03
C ALA A 83 8.78 7.77 2.94
N VAL A 84 7.84 8.69 3.18
CA VAL A 84 6.87 9.11 2.16
C VAL A 84 7.56 9.73 0.96
N GLU A 85 8.47 10.69 1.18
CA GLU A 85 9.18 11.36 0.07
C GLU A 85 10.07 10.38 -0.72
N LEU A 86 10.73 9.44 -0.03
CA LEU A 86 11.49 8.36 -0.67
C LEU A 86 10.57 7.48 -1.56
N LEU A 87 9.40 7.10 -1.05
CA LEU A 87 8.44 6.27 -1.78
C LEU A 87 7.79 7.02 -2.95
N ILE A 88 7.53 8.33 -2.83
CA ILE A 88 7.08 9.16 -3.95
C ILE A 88 8.09 9.11 -5.10
N GLN A 89 9.38 9.29 -4.81
CA GLN A 89 10.44 9.20 -5.83
C GLN A 89 10.54 7.80 -6.43
N PHE A 90 10.44 6.78 -5.59
CA PHE A 90 10.52 5.39 -6.02
C PHE A 90 9.36 5.00 -6.92
N VAL A 91 8.11 5.24 -6.50
CA VAL A 91 6.89 4.94 -7.28
C VAL A 91 6.87 5.73 -8.59
N SER A 92 7.31 6.99 -8.58
CA SER A 92 7.31 7.83 -9.79
C SER A 92 8.24 7.33 -10.89
N THR A 93 9.25 6.52 -10.56
CA THR A 93 10.25 6.02 -11.52
C THR A 93 10.17 4.51 -11.73
N LEU A 94 9.45 3.79 -10.87
CA LEU A 94 9.39 2.34 -10.91
C LEU A 94 8.80 1.78 -12.21
N PRO A 95 7.68 2.30 -12.76
CA PRO A 95 7.09 1.72 -13.95
C PRO A 95 8.02 1.71 -15.16
N GLU A 96 8.71 2.83 -15.40
CA GLU A 96 9.71 2.96 -16.46
C GLU A 96 10.89 1.99 -16.25
N ARG A 97 11.37 1.88 -15.00
CA ARG A 97 12.51 1.02 -14.66
C ARG A 97 12.24 -0.46 -14.88
N VAL A 98 10.98 -0.91 -14.71
CA VAL A 98 10.62 -2.34 -14.80
C VAL A 98 9.86 -2.70 -16.08
N GLY A 99 9.48 -1.70 -16.89
CA GLY A 99 8.83 -1.88 -18.19
C GLY A 99 7.32 -2.10 -18.11
N THR A 100 6.64 -1.47 -17.15
CA THR A 100 5.20 -1.62 -16.90
C THR A 100 4.41 -0.39 -17.31
N ASP A 101 3.08 -0.51 -17.38
CA ASP A 101 2.18 0.60 -17.69
C ASP A 101 2.15 1.62 -16.52
N PRO A 102 2.62 2.86 -16.71
CA PRO A 102 2.61 3.89 -15.66
C PRO A 102 1.20 4.30 -15.24
N GLN A 103 0.18 4.14 -16.08
CA GLN A 103 -1.22 4.43 -15.75
C GLN A 103 -1.88 3.32 -14.91
N ARG A 104 -1.21 2.19 -14.73
CA ARG A 104 -1.69 1.02 -14.00
C ARG A 104 -0.77 0.61 -12.86
N THR A 105 -0.35 1.58 -12.04
CA THR A 105 0.46 1.35 -10.84
C THR A 105 -0.41 1.23 -9.59
N TYR A 106 -0.48 0.04 -9.01
CA TYR A 106 -1.25 -0.26 -7.80
C TYR A 106 -0.31 -0.43 -6.60
N LEU A 107 -0.78 -0.06 -5.41
CA LEU A 107 -0.07 -0.33 -4.15
C LEU A 107 -0.80 -1.39 -3.33
N PHE A 108 -0.06 -2.30 -2.72
CA PHE A 108 -0.54 -3.14 -1.64
C PHE A 108 0.36 -3.00 -0.42
N GLY A 109 -0.13 -2.30 0.60
CA GLY A 109 0.57 -2.08 1.85
C GLY A 109 -0.02 -2.90 2.99
N PHE A 110 0.84 -3.39 3.88
CA PHE A 110 0.46 -3.98 5.17
C PHE A 110 1.07 -3.21 6.33
N SER A 111 0.28 -2.89 7.37
CA SER A 111 0.76 -2.20 8.59
C SER A 111 1.49 -0.89 8.27
N GLN A 112 2.79 -0.77 8.57
CA GLN A 112 3.61 0.39 8.17
C GLN A 112 3.53 0.69 6.67
N GLY A 113 3.54 -0.35 5.84
CA GLY A 113 3.37 -0.21 4.39
C GLY A 113 1.99 0.32 4.01
N ALA A 114 0.93 -0.09 4.72
CA ALA A 114 -0.44 0.41 4.49
C ALA A 114 -0.55 1.91 4.83
N ILE A 115 0.04 2.34 5.94
CA ILE A 115 0.08 3.76 6.35
C ILE A 115 0.77 4.61 5.26
N LEU A 116 1.89 4.13 4.73
CA LEU A 116 2.61 4.82 3.66
C LEU A 116 1.84 4.77 2.34
N SER A 117 1.21 3.66 1.96
CA SER A 117 0.36 3.58 0.77
C SER A 117 -0.80 4.58 0.81
N LEU A 118 -1.43 4.77 1.97
CA LEU A 118 -2.47 5.78 2.16
C LEU A 118 -1.92 7.21 2.09
N ALA A 119 -0.73 7.46 2.62
CA ALA A 119 -0.06 8.76 2.47
C ALA A 119 0.30 9.06 1.00
N LEU A 120 0.71 8.06 0.23
CA LEU A 120 0.94 8.19 -1.21
C LEU A 120 -0.37 8.46 -1.96
N ALA A 121 -1.45 7.74 -1.66
CA ALA A 121 -2.78 8.03 -2.20
C ALA A 121 -3.23 9.46 -1.91
N TRP A 122 -2.92 9.98 -0.72
CA TRP A 122 -3.27 11.35 -0.34
C TRP A 122 -2.48 12.42 -1.12
N ARG A 123 -1.21 12.13 -1.41
CA ARG A 123 -0.23 13.10 -1.95
C ARG A 123 -0.08 13.06 -3.46
N ILE A 124 -0.07 11.88 -4.06
CA ILE A 124 0.19 11.63 -5.50
C ILE A 124 -0.81 10.65 -6.14
N PRO A 125 -2.12 10.76 -5.85
CA PRO A 125 -3.13 9.84 -6.40
C PRO A 125 -3.07 9.74 -7.92
N GLU A 126 -2.72 10.82 -8.63
CA GLU A 126 -2.60 10.85 -10.09
C GLU A 126 -1.55 9.89 -10.66
N ARG A 127 -0.64 9.38 -9.82
CA ARG A 127 0.38 8.38 -10.20
C ARG A 127 -0.06 6.94 -9.90
N LEU A 128 -1.25 6.75 -9.33
CA LEU A 128 -1.73 5.46 -8.84
C LEU A 128 -3.00 5.06 -9.57
N ALA A 129 -3.15 3.76 -9.80
CA ALA A 129 -4.36 3.16 -10.35
C ALA A 129 -5.27 2.57 -9.27
N GLY A 130 -4.74 2.40 -8.05
CA GLY A 130 -5.50 2.01 -6.88
C GLY A 130 -4.60 1.63 -5.70
N VAL A 131 -5.18 1.60 -4.50
CA VAL A 131 -4.46 1.26 -3.27
C VAL A 131 -5.21 0.22 -2.46
N ILE A 132 -4.51 -0.83 -2.03
CA ILE A 132 -4.95 -1.76 -1.01
C ILE A 132 -4.16 -1.47 0.28
N ALA A 133 -4.87 -1.14 1.35
CA ALA A 133 -4.31 -0.86 2.66
C ALA A 133 -4.83 -1.89 3.67
N ALA A 134 -3.98 -2.82 4.09
CA ALA A 134 -4.32 -3.86 5.06
C ALA A 134 -3.72 -3.57 6.44
N ASN A 135 -4.55 -3.66 7.48
CA ASN A 135 -4.16 -3.51 8.87
C ASN A 135 -3.38 -2.22 9.15
N GLY A 136 -3.85 -1.08 8.61
CA GLY A 136 -3.21 0.21 8.75
C GLY A 136 -4.22 1.36 8.85
N TYR A 137 -3.72 2.59 8.84
CA TYR A 137 -4.54 3.79 8.98
C TYR A 137 -3.93 4.96 8.20
N LEU A 138 -4.76 5.95 7.84
CA LEU A 138 -4.31 7.23 7.32
C LEU A 138 -3.79 8.07 8.48
N ASP A 139 -2.48 8.29 8.50
CA ASP A 139 -1.85 9.06 9.56
C ASP A 139 -2.19 10.56 9.44
N PRO A 140 -2.87 11.17 10.43
CA PRO A 140 -3.23 12.59 10.37
C PRO A 140 -2.02 13.52 10.20
N ALA A 141 -0.85 13.13 10.71
CA ALA A 141 0.37 13.92 10.58
C ALA A 141 0.97 13.86 9.16
N LEU A 142 0.56 12.91 8.32
CA LEU A 142 0.91 12.84 6.90
C LEU A 142 -0.18 13.45 5.99
N ALA A 143 -1.36 13.73 6.55
CA ALA A 143 -2.54 14.27 5.86
C ALA A 143 -2.90 15.70 6.31
N ILE A 144 -1.90 16.49 6.75
CA ILE A 144 -2.12 17.87 7.24
C ILE A 144 -2.66 18.79 6.14
N GLN A 145 -2.19 18.59 4.91
CA GLN A 145 -2.68 19.34 3.74
C GLN A 145 -3.89 18.63 3.14
N PRO A 146 -4.81 19.37 2.49
CA PRO A 146 -5.89 18.76 1.73
C PRO A 146 -5.38 17.71 0.73
N PRO A 147 -6.17 16.67 0.42
CA PRO A 147 -5.76 15.66 -0.54
C PRO A 147 -5.67 16.24 -1.95
N ALA A 148 -4.81 15.65 -2.78
CA ALA A 148 -4.80 16.00 -4.20
C ALA A 148 -6.15 15.62 -4.86
N PRO A 149 -6.67 16.42 -5.82
CA PRO A 149 -8.02 16.22 -6.38
C PRO A 149 -8.28 14.85 -6.99
N ALA A 150 -7.24 14.22 -7.57
CA ALA A 150 -7.34 12.90 -8.19
C ALA A 150 -7.70 11.78 -7.18
N LEU A 151 -7.53 12.00 -5.87
CA LEU A 151 -7.95 11.06 -4.83
C LEU A 151 -9.44 10.69 -4.94
N ALA A 152 -10.28 11.63 -5.39
CA ALA A 152 -11.72 11.40 -5.53
C ALA A 152 -12.06 10.21 -6.43
N GLN A 153 -11.23 9.96 -7.46
CA GLN A 153 -11.45 8.88 -8.43
C GLN A 153 -10.56 7.66 -8.19
N LEU A 154 -9.60 7.74 -7.26
CA LEU A 154 -8.69 6.65 -6.96
C LEU A 154 -9.43 5.53 -6.22
N PRO A 155 -9.46 4.30 -6.75
CA PRO A 155 -9.99 3.15 -6.03
C PRO A 155 -9.13 2.83 -4.81
N ILE A 156 -9.76 2.69 -3.64
CA ILE A 156 -9.06 2.30 -2.41
C ILE A 156 -9.82 1.13 -1.77
N LEU A 157 -9.12 0.02 -1.53
CA LEU A 157 -9.60 -1.08 -0.70
C LEU A 157 -8.88 -1.04 0.65
N GLN A 158 -9.64 -0.87 1.73
CA GLN A 158 -9.13 -0.90 3.08
C GLN A 158 -9.61 -2.16 3.79
N LEU A 159 -8.68 -2.96 4.31
CA LEU A 159 -8.93 -4.22 4.99
C LEU A 159 -8.39 -4.12 6.43
N HIS A 160 -9.14 -4.56 7.43
CA HIS A 160 -8.66 -4.50 8.82
C HIS A 160 -9.18 -5.66 9.69
N GLY A 161 -8.36 -6.09 10.65
CA GLY A 161 -8.75 -7.09 11.65
C GLY A 161 -9.48 -6.45 12.84
N THR A 162 -10.64 -6.98 13.25
CA THR A 162 -11.37 -6.43 14.41
C THR A 162 -10.72 -6.76 15.76
N TYR A 163 -9.79 -7.72 15.79
CA TYR A 163 -9.03 -8.12 16.97
C TYR A 163 -7.57 -7.65 16.91
N ASP A 164 -7.26 -6.71 16.01
CA ASP A 164 -5.92 -6.16 15.85
C ASP A 164 -5.45 -5.43 17.11
N ASP A 165 -4.49 -6.04 17.80
CA ASP A 165 -3.90 -5.56 19.05
C ASP A 165 -2.67 -4.67 18.84
N VAL A 166 -2.23 -4.51 17.59
CA VAL A 166 -1.10 -3.64 17.20
C VAL A 166 -1.63 -2.30 16.70
N ILE A 167 -2.59 -2.32 15.78
CA ILE A 167 -3.29 -1.15 15.26
C ILE A 167 -4.79 -1.35 15.52
N PRO A 168 -5.32 -0.79 16.62
CA PRO A 168 -6.74 -0.89 16.95
C PRO A 168 -7.65 -0.51 15.77
N VAL A 169 -8.70 -1.30 15.58
CA VAL A 169 -9.67 -1.14 14.47
C VAL A 169 -10.30 0.25 14.42
N GLU A 170 -10.36 0.96 15.53
CA GLU A 170 -10.83 2.34 15.62
C GLU A 170 -10.01 3.29 14.73
N GLN A 171 -8.70 3.06 14.57
CA GLN A 171 -7.86 3.86 13.68
C GLN A 171 -8.21 3.62 12.20
N ALA A 172 -8.56 2.38 11.86
CA ALA A 172 -9.05 2.01 10.54
C ALA A 172 -10.43 2.61 10.26
N ARG A 173 -11.34 2.58 11.24
CA ARG A 173 -12.66 3.23 11.13
C ARG A 173 -12.55 4.74 10.99
N ALA A 174 -11.64 5.39 11.72
CA ALA A 174 -11.36 6.81 11.54
C ALA A 174 -10.83 7.11 10.13
N THR A 175 -9.97 6.25 9.59
CA THR A 175 -9.51 6.34 8.20
C THR A 175 -10.67 6.21 7.21
N ARG A 176 -11.57 5.26 7.42
CA ARG A 176 -12.79 5.09 6.61
C ARG A 176 -13.63 6.37 6.61
N ASP A 177 -13.85 6.95 7.78
CA ASP A 177 -14.70 8.14 7.91
C ASP A 177 -14.11 9.37 7.21
N VAL A 178 -12.76 9.50 7.21
CA VAL A 178 -12.06 10.52 6.43
C VAL A 178 -12.13 10.22 4.93
N LEU A 179 -11.82 8.99 4.50
CA LEU A 179 -11.81 8.64 3.08
C LEU A 179 -13.21 8.70 2.45
N ALA A 180 -14.27 8.42 3.20
CA ALA A 180 -15.65 8.58 2.73
C ALA A 180 -15.97 10.01 2.25
N GLN A 181 -15.21 11.01 2.70
CA GLN A 181 -15.38 12.42 2.31
C GLN A 181 -14.54 12.81 1.08
N HIS A 182 -13.52 12.01 0.74
CA HIS A 182 -12.48 12.41 -0.21
C HIS A 182 -12.22 11.41 -1.34
N ALA A 183 -12.59 10.14 -1.19
CA ALA A 183 -12.34 9.05 -2.13
C ALA A 183 -13.65 8.32 -2.45
N LEU A 184 -14.29 8.67 -3.57
CA LEU A 184 -15.63 8.19 -3.94
C LEU A 184 -15.67 6.68 -4.22
N ARG A 185 -14.51 6.08 -4.50
CA ARG A 185 -14.33 4.66 -4.81
C ARG A 185 -13.64 3.90 -3.68
N HIS A 186 -13.77 4.39 -2.44
CA HIS A 186 -13.31 3.70 -1.23
C HIS A 186 -14.25 2.54 -0.86
N ARG A 187 -13.65 1.37 -0.58
CA ARG A 187 -14.32 0.21 0.00
C ARG A 187 -13.60 -0.17 1.30
N TYR A 188 -14.35 -0.43 2.35
CA TYR A 188 -13.84 -0.82 3.66
C TYR A 188 -14.39 -2.17 4.08
N HIS A 189 -13.54 -3.06 4.58
CA HIS A 189 -13.92 -4.38 5.05
C HIS A 189 -13.19 -4.74 6.35
N GLU A 190 -13.90 -5.41 7.25
CA GLU A 190 -13.37 -5.90 8.52
C GLU A 190 -13.51 -7.43 8.60
N ASP A 191 -12.48 -8.12 9.10
CA ASP A 191 -12.52 -9.56 9.39
C ASP A 191 -12.22 -9.83 10.88
N PRO A 192 -12.75 -10.91 11.48
CA PRO A 192 -12.54 -11.27 12.89
C PRO A 192 -11.15 -11.91 13.13
N VAL A 193 -10.09 -11.14 12.87
CA VAL A 193 -8.69 -11.56 12.97
C VAL A 193 -7.85 -10.48 13.69
N GLY A 194 -6.67 -10.86 14.19
CA GLY A 194 -5.69 -9.93 14.76
C GLY A 194 -4.93 -9.12 13.71
N HIS A 195 -3.66 -8.78 13.99
CA HIS A 195 -2.78 -8.06 13.08
C HIS A 195 -2.27 -8.94 11.92
N SER A 196 -3.18 -9.38 11.05
CA SER A 196 -2.88 -10.26 9.92
C SER A 196 -3.95 -10.18 8.83
N LEU A 197 -3.62 -10.61 7.61
CA LEU A 197 -4.58 -10.72 6.51
C LEU A 197 -5.41 -12.00 6.63
N HIS A 198 -6.74 -11.85 6.78
CA HIS A 198 -7.67 -12.98 6.79
C HIS A 198 -7.86 -13.54 5.36
N PRO A 199 -8.13 -14.85 5.16
CA PRO A 199 -8.38 -15.43 3.84
C PRO A 199 -9.53 -14.76 3.07
N ASN A 200 -10.55 -14.29 3.78
CA ASN A 200 -11.64 -13.51 3.16
C ASN A 200 -11.13 -12.18 2.60
N GLY A 201 -10.33 -11.44 3.38
CA GLY A 201 -9.65 -10.23 2.92
C GLY A 201 -8.75 -10.47 1.70
N LEU A 202 -8.04 -11.60 1.64
CA LEU A 202 -7.26 -11.99 0.46
C LEU A 202 -8.16 -12.22 -0.76
N SER A 203 -9.26 -12.96 -0.60
CA SER A 203 -10.24 -13.16 -1.67
C SER A 203 -10.81 -11.82 -2.16
N LEU A 204 -11.17 -10.91 -1.26
CA LEU A 204 -11.67 -9.57 -1.62
C LEU A 204 -10.62 -8.76 -2.38
N LEU A 205 -9.36 -8.81 -1.94
CA LEU A 205 -8.23 -8.17 -2.63
C LEU A 205 -8.09 -8.69 -4.06
N GLN A 206 -8.12 -10.01 -4.27
CA GLN A 206 -8.01 -10.63 -5.58
C GLN A 206 -9.14 -10.19 -6.52
N HIS A 207 -10.39 -10.26 -6.06
CA HIS A 207 -11.54 -9.82 -6.85
C HIS A 207 -11.48 -8.33 -7.17
N TRP A 208 -11.10 -7.52 -6.18
CA TRP A 208 -10.98 -6.07 -6.36
C TRP A 208 -9.91 -5.70 -7.39
N LEU A 209 -8.76 -6.38 -7.40
CA LEU A 209 -7.72 -6.20 -8.41
C LEU A 209 -8.24 -6.57 -9.79
N ALA A 210 -8.87 -7.74 -9.95
CA ALA A 210 -9.44 -8.16 -11.22
C ALA A 210 -10.45 -7.14 -11.76
N GLU A 211 -11.34 -6.63 -10.91
CA GLU A 211 -12.28 -5.55 -11.26
C GLU A 211 -11.56 -4.27 -11.75
N GLN A 212 -10.46 -3.86 -11.12
CA GLN A 212 -9.71 -2.67 -11.56
C GLN A 212 -8.95 -2.89 -12.87
N LEU A 213 -8.48 -4.11 -13.09
CA LEU A 213 -7.75 -4.47 -14.31
C LEU A 213 -8.68 -4.56 -15.52
N ASP A 214 -9.91 -5.02 -15.33
CA ASP A 214 -10.92 -5.12 -16.39
C ASP A 214 -11.54 -3.76 -16.74
N GLY A 215 -11.51 -2.80 -15.81
CA GLY A 215 -11.92 -1.42 -16.03
C GLY A 215 -10.83 -0.53 -16.65
N PRO A 216 -11.17 0.68 -17.13
CA PRO A 216 -10.18 1.66 -17.59
C PRO A 216 -9.34 2.20 -16.42
N PRO A 217 -8.11 2.69 -16.66
CA PRO A 217 -7.30 3.35 -15.63
C PRO A 217 -8.02 4.61 -15.09
N PRO A 218 -7.88 4.94 -13.80
CA PRO A 218 -8.65 6.01 -13.15
C PRO A 218 -8.24 7.43 -13.59
N HIS A 219 -7.07 7.58 -14.24
CA HIS A 219 -6.50 8.86 -14.65
C HIS A 219 -6.17 8.91 -16.15
N GLY A 220 -6.74 8.02 -16.96
CA GLY A 220 -6.56 8.06 -18.41
C GLY A 220 -7.31 9.22 -19.06
N ASP A 221 -6.66 9.90 -20.00
CA ASP A 221 -7.34 10.76 -20.95
C ASP A 221 -8.30 9.89 -21.78
N GLY A 222 -9.59 10.21 -21.74
CA GLY A 222 -10.57 9.69 -22.70
C GLY A 222 -10.31 10.20 -24.11
#